data_AF-A0A2H9P5C0-F1
#
_entry.id   AF-A0A2H9P5C0-F1
#
_cell.length_a   1.000
_cell.length_b   1.000
_cell.length_c   1.000
_cell.angle_alpha   90.00
_cell.angle_beta   90.00
_cell.angle_gamma   90.00
#
_symmetry.space_group_name_H-M   'P 1'
#
loop_
_entity.id
_entity.type
_entity.pdbx_description
1 polymer ?
#
loop_
_entity_poly.entity_id
_entity_poly.type
_entity_poly.pdbx_seq_one_letter_code
_entity_poly.pdbx_strand_id
1 'polypeptide(L)'
;MRPIRTLRAEGWDIETKKGGYVLRSLKKKKGVERGNIDARTRHLVLQRDGFKCRDCGRSPEDGVKLHVDHKIPVAWGGPSEESNLQTLCEDCNLG
;
A
#
# COMPACT_ATOMS: atom_id res chain seq x y z
N MET A 1 -8.62 -17.44 -21.91
CA MET A 1 -8.22 -16.03 -21.76
C MET A 1 -7.67 -15.81 -20.37
N ARG A 2 -6.53 -15.12 -20.21
CA ARG A 2 -6.02 -14.75 -18.88
C ARG A 2 -6.87 -13.61 -18.34
N PRO A 3 -7.40 -13.67 -17.11
CA PRO A 3 -8.15 -12.57 -16.52
C PRO A 3 -7.30 -11.31 -16.44
N ILE A 4 -7.91 -10.14 -16.66
CA ILE A 4 -7.18 -8.86 -16.58
C ILE A 4 -6.53 -8.63 -15.21
N ARG A 5 -7.15 -9.16 -14.15
CA ARG A 5 -6.62 -9.15 -12.78
C ARG A 5 -5.28 -9.89 -12.68
N THR A 6 -5.15 -11.02 -13.37
CA THR A 6 -3.91 -11.81 -13.43
C THR A 6 -2.81 -11.05 -14.18
N LEU A 7 -3.17 -10.41 -15.31
CA LEU A 7 -2.21 -9.63 -16.08
C LEU A 7 -1.69 -8.41 -15.29
N ARG A 8 -2.56 -7.73 -14.53
CA ARG A 8 -2.13 -6.65 -13.62
C ARG A 8 -1.21 -7.14 -12.51
N ALA A 9 -1.52 -8.29 -11.90
CA ALA A 9 -0.68 -8.89 -10.84
C ALA A 9 0.73 -9.27 -11.35
N GLU A 10 0.85 -9.62 -12.63
CA GLU A 10 2.14 -9.90 -13.30
C GLU A 10 2.94 -8.65 -13.67
N GLY A 11 2.43 -7.46 -13.34
CA GLY A 11 3.09 -6.18 -13.61
C GLY A 11 2.89 -5.68 -15.04
N TRP A 12 1.94 -6.19 -15.81
CA TRP A 12 1.62 -5.62 -17.12
C TRP A 12 0.95 -4.26 -16.96
N ASP A 13 1.40 -3.27 -17.73
CA ASP A 13 0.80 -1.95 -17.77
C ASP A 13 -0.37 -1.94 -18.76
N ILE A 14 -1.60 -1.99 -18.24
CA ILE A 14 -2.81 -2.28 -19.02
C ILE A 14 -3.84 -1.17 -18.88
N GLU A 15 -4.32 -0.67 -20.02
CA GLU A 15 -5.47 0.21 -20.12
C GLU A 15 -6.70 -0.58 -20.57
N THR A 16 -7.80 -0.50 -19.82
CA THR A 16 -9.10 -1.09 -20.19
C THR A 16 -9.86 -0.17 -21.13
N LYS A 17 -10.29 -0.68 -22.29
CA LYS A 17 -11.17 0.01 -23.23
C LYS A 17 -12.47 -0.77 -23.40
N LYS A 18 -13.53 -0.14 -23.93
CA LYS A 18 -14.78 -0.85 -24.25
C LYS A 18 -14.47 -1.99 -25.23
N GLY A 19 -14.63 -3.24 -24.78
CA GLY A 19 -14.42 -4.45 -25.57
C GLY A 19 -13.07 -5.16 -25.39
N GLY A 20 -12.17 -4.67 -24.52
CA GLY A 20 -10.91 -5.37 -24.27
C GLY A 20 -9.90 -4.58 -23.45
N TYR A 21 -8.63 -4.93 -23.61
CA TYR A 21 -7.53 -4.24 -22.95
C TYR A 21 -6.39 -4.00 -23.93
N VAL A 22 -5.67 -2.89 -23.74
CA VAL A 22 -4.46 -2.57 -24.49
C VAL A 22 -3.27 -2.50 -23.54
N LEU A 23 -2.14 -3.05 -23.96
CA LEU A 23 -0.88 -2.89 -23.23
C LEU A 23 -0.32 -1.50 -23.53
N ARG A 24 -0.13 -0.67 -22.51
CA ARG A 24 0.54 0.64 -22.65
C ARG A 24 2.05 0.47 -22.90
N SER A 25 2.61 -0.64 -22.42
CA SER A 25 4.02 -0.98 -22.57
C SER A 25 4.18 -2.48 -22.75
N LEU A 26 5.11 -2.89 -23.62
CA LEU A 26 5.54 -4.28 -23.76
C LEU A 26 6.47 -4.72 -22.60
N LYS A 27 6.96 -3.77 -21.80
CA LYS A 27 7.75 -4.05 -20.60
C LYS A 27 6.81 -4.17 -19.41
N LYS A 28 6.96 -5.27 -18.67
CA LYS A 28 6.36 -5.40 -17.34
C LYS A 28 6.95 -4.33 -16.42
N LYS A 29 6.12 -3.60 -15.70
CA LYS A 29 6.58 -2.84 -14.52
C LYS A 29 7.13 -3.87 -13.54
N LYS A 30 8.38 -3.70 -13.11
CA LYS A 30 8.87 -4.44 -11.94
C LYS A 30 7.86 -4.13 -10.83
N GLY A 31 7.25 -5.18 -10.26
CA GLY A 31 6.50 -5.00 -9.03
C GLY A 31 7.42 -4.27 -8.07
N VAL A 32 6.92 -3.20 -7.46
CA VAL A 32 7.64 -2.58 -6.36
C VAL A 32 7.78 -3.71 -5.34
N GLU A 33 9.00 -4.18 -5.10
CA GLU A 33 9.19 -5.15 -4.02
C GLU A 33 8.66 -4.48 -2.75
N ARG A 34 8.04 -5.24 -1.85
CA ARG A 34 7.72 -4.72 -0.51
C ARG A 34 9.05 -4.47 0.18
N GLY A 35 9.69 -3.35 -0.15
CA GLY A 35 10.92 -2.92 0.46
C GLY A 35 10.66 -2.84 1.95
N ASN A 36 11.60 -3.34 2.74
CA ASN A 36 11.54 -3.13 4.18
C ASN A 36 11.37 -1.63 4.41
N ILE A 37 10.28 -1.26 5.09
CA ILE A 37 10.09 0.13 5.51
C ILE A 37 11.21 0.41 6.49
N ASP A 38 12.09 1.34 6.14
CA ASP A 38 13.21 1.70 6.99
C ASP A 38 12.71 2.09 8.39
N ALA A 39 13.43 1.68 9.43
CA ALA A 39 13.02 1.95 10.81
C ALA A 39 12.84 3.46 11.06
N ARG A 40 13.64 4.31 10.39
CA ARG A 40 13.50 5.76 10.42
C ARG A 40 12.18 6.21 9.81
N THR A 41 11.84 5.73 8.62
CA THR A 41 10.57 6.06 7.95
C THR A 41 9.38 5.62 8.79
N ARG A 42 9.45 4.44 9.40
CA ARG A 42 8.41 3.96 10.33
C ARG A 42 8.24 4.91 11.51
N HIS A 43 9.34 5.34 12.13
CA HIS A 43 9.28 6.28 13.25
C HIS A 43 8.73 7.65 12.84
N LEU A 44 9.14 8.18 11.67
CA LEU A 44 8.63 9.45 11.15
C LEU A 44 7.12 9.41 10.89
N VAL A 45 6.60 8.31 10.31
CA VAL A 45 5.17 8.15 10.07
C VAL A 45 4.39 8.07 11.38
N LEU A 46 4.89 7.31 12.37
CA LEU A 46 4.28 7.25 13.71
C LEU A 46 4.29 8.61 14.40
N GLN A 47 5.40 9.34 14.33
CA GLN A 47 5.53 10.67 14.92
C GLN A 47 4.60 11.68 14.25
N ARG A 48 4.52 11.68 12.91
CA ARG A 48 3.59 12.50 12.12
C ARG A 48 2.14 12.25 12.52
N ASP A 49 1.79 10.98 12.69
CA ASP A 49 0.43 10.56 13.05
C ASP A 49 0.15 10.68 14.57
N GLY A 50 1.12 11.20 15.34
CA GLY A 50 0.97 11.44 16.78
C GLY A 50 0.85 10.17 17.60
N PHE A 51 1.44 9.06 17.14
CA PHE A 51 1.30 7.72 17.72
C PHE A 51 -0.17 7.33 17.93
N LYS A 52 -1.02 7.68 16.96
CA LYS A 52 -2.45 7.38 16.96
C LYS A 52 -2.84 6.74 15.63
N CYS A 53 -3.82 5.84 15.69
CA CYS A 53 -4.45 5.30 14.51
C CYS A 53 -5.14 6.42 13.72
N ARG A 54 -4.86 6.52 12.41
CA ARG A 54 -5.46 7.53 11.53
C ARG A 54 -6.94 7.29 11.24
N ASP A 55 -7.44 6.10 11.51
CA ASP A 55 -8.81 5.69 11.25
C ASP A 55 -9.70 5.82 12.51
N CYS A 56 -9.30 5.20 13.63
CA CYS A 56 -10.08 5.20 14.87
C CYS A 56 -9.58 6.17 15.97
N GLY A 57 -8.38 6.74 15.83
CA GLY A 57 -7.80 7.69 16.79
C GLY A 57 -7.17 7.07 18.05
N ARG A 58 -7.24 5.75 18.24
CA ARG A 58 -6.64 5.05 19.40
C ARG A 58 -5.12 5.15 19.42
N SER A 59 -4.52 5.27 20.60
CA SER A 59 -3.07 5.23 20.83
C SER A 59 -2.67 3.92 21.54
N PRO A 60 -1.37 3.62 21.69
CA PRO A 60 -0.91 2.47 22.48
C PRO A 60 -1.39 2.48 23.94
N GLU A 61 -1.82 3.64 24.45
CA GLU A 61 -2.39 3.80 25.80
C GLU A 61 -3.77 3.15 25.91
N ASP A 62 -4.51 3.03 24.80
CA ASP A 62 -5.78 2.30 24.71
C ASP A 62 -5.59 0.78 24.62
N GLY A 63 -4.34 0.29 24.69
CA GLY A 63 -4.01 -1.14 24.64
C GLY A 63 -3.94 -1.74 23.24
N VAL A 64 -3.94 -0.92 22.18
CA VAL A 64 -3.84 -1.40 20.78
C VAL A 64 -2.42 -1.34 20.25
N LYS A 65 -2.02 -2.31 19.40
CA LYS A 65 -0.75 -2.19 18.65
C LYS A 65 -0.92 -1.35 17.39
N LEU A 66 0.02 -0.43 17.18
CA LEU A 66 0.10 0.37 15.96
C LEU A 66 1.02 -0.26 14.92
N HIS A 67 0.53 -0.30 13.69
CA HIS A 67 1.21 -0.78 12.51
C HIS A 67 1.29 0.35 11.47
N VAL A 68 2.34 0.32 10.67
CA VAL A 68 2.48 1.24 9.52
C VAL A 68 2.18 0.44 8.27
N ASP A 69 1.17 0.88 7.52
CA ASP A 69 0.67 0.20 6.32
C ASP A 69 0.58 1.16 5.13
N HIS A 70 0.54 0.61 3.91
CA HIS A 70 0.44 1.38 2.67
C HIS A 70 -1.00 1.70 2.32
N LYS A 71 -1.34 2.99 2.17
CA LYS A 71 -2.66 3.46 1.69
C LYS A 71 -3.00 2.88 0.31
N ILE A 72 -2.04 2.94 -0.61
CA ILE A 72 -2.10 2.29 -1.91
C ILE A 72 -1.25 1.03 -1.82
N PRO A 73 -1.83 -0.17 -1.95
CA PRO A 73 -1.08 -1.42 -1.89
C PRO A 73 0.08 -1.42 -2.88
N VAL A 74 1.21 -1.97 -2.44
CA VAL A 74 2.41 -2.15 -3.28
C VAL A 74 2.08 -2.93 -4.57
N ALA A 75 1.15 -3.88 -4.49
CA ALA A 75 0.67 -4.66 -5.65
C ALA A 75 -0.01 -3.80 -6.73
N TRP A 76 -0.49 -2.60 -6.37
CA TRP A 76 -1.09 -1.64 -7.29
C TRP A 76 -0.11 -0.55 -7.72
N GLY A 77 1.18 -0.69 -7.36
CA GLY A 77 2.22 0.28 -7.66
C GLY A 77 2.32 1.41 -6.63
N GLY A 78 1.79 1.22 -5.41
CA GLY A 78 1.94 2.19 -4.33
C GLY A 78 3.41 2.36 -3.92
N PRO A 79 3.94 3.59 -3.85
CA PRO A 79 5.31 3.84 -3.42
C PRO A 79 5.47 3.58 -1.91
N SER A 80 6.65 3.17 -1.46
CA SER A 80 6.99 3.07 -0.02
C SER A 80 7.47 4.40 0.56
N GLU A 81 6.80 5.49 0.18
CA GLU A 81 7.09 6.84 0.64
C GLU A 81 6.17 7.22 1.80
N GLU A 82 6.62 8.12 2.67
CA GLU A 82 5.87 8.61 3.83
C GLU A 82 4.44 9.07 3.49
N SER A 83 4.22 9.62 2.30
CA SER A 83 2.92 10.09 1.81
C SER A 83 1.90 8.96 1.61
N ASN A 84 2.38 7.80 1.18
CA ASN A 84 1.59 6.59 0.96
C ASN A 84 1.54 5.69 2.21
N LEU A 85 2.26 6.01 3.27
CA LEU A 85 2.23 5.28 4.53
C LEU A 85 1.24 5.92 5.52
N GLN A 86 0.57 5.08 6.30
CA GLN A 86 -0.34 5.49 7.36
C GLN A 86 -0.19 4.60 8.60
N THR A 87 -0.42 5.20 9.76
CA THR A 87 -0.50 4.47 11.03
C THR A 87 -1.92 3.95 11.26
N LEU A 88 -2.07 2.64 11.40
CA LEU A 88 -3.32 1.96 11.73
C LEU A 88 -3.14 1.08 12.97
N CYS A 89 -4.18 0.93 13.80
CA CYS A 89 -4.16 -0.06 14.86
C CYS A 89 -4.40 -1.46 14.29
N GLU A 90 -4.05 -2.50 15.06
CA GLU A 90 -4.25 -3.89 14.65
C GLU A 90 -5.69 -4.19 14.22
N ASP A 91 -6.68 -3.67 14.95
CA ASP A 91 -8.10 -3.82 14.61
C ASP A 91 -8.41 -3.18 13.24
N CYS A 92 -8.11 -1.88 13.07
CA CYS A 92 -8.38 -1.17 11.80
C CYS A 92 -7.59 -1.75 10.61
N ASN A 93 -6.41 -2.31 10.87
CA ASN A 93 -5.57 -2.91 9.84
C ASN A 93 -6.10 -4.28 9.38
N LEU A 94 -6.78 -5.02 10.27
CA LEU A 94 -7.36 -6.34 9.96
C LEU A 94 -8.82 -6.25 9.49
N GLY A 95 -9.52 -5.15 9.80
CA GLY A 95 -10.94 -4.93 9.49
C GLY A 95 -11.86 -5.59 10.50
#